data_AF-A0A3E1NWZ1-F1
#
_entry.id   AF-A0A3E1NWZ1-F1
#
_cell.length_a   1.000
_cell.length_b   1.000
_cell.length_c   1.000
_cell.angle_alpha   90.00
_cell.angle_beta   90.00
_cell.angle_gamma   90.00
#
_symmetry.space_group_name_H-M   'P 1'
#
loop_
_entity.id
_entity.type
_entity.pdbx_description
1 polymer ?
#
loop_
_entity_poly.entity_id
_entity_poly.type
_entity_poly.pdbx_seq_one_letter_code
_entity_poly.pdbx_strand_id
1 'polypeptide(L)'
;MLRYWFEFDLNFADVAKIPSGTLIGCGITANNYEDAIGILKEKVFKTNDLPVIKGMVENVDIRTLDQGHVIPNMAPPVARGVWFPMGY
;
A
#
# COMPACT_ATOMS: atom_id res chain seq x y z
N MET A 1 -4.32 -1.96 -15.87
CA MET A 1 -4.15 -1.82 -14.41
C MET A 1 -2.68 -1.74 -14.10
N LEU A 2 -2.30 -0.83 -13.20
CA LEU A 2 -0.93 -0.56 -12.78
C LEU A 2 -0.74 -0.99 -11.34
N ARG A 3 0.50 -1.37 -11.01
CA ARG A 3 0.92 -1.73 -9.64
C ARG A 3 1.61 -0.52 -9.03
N TYR A 4 1.08 -0.04 -7.92
CA TYR A 4 1.65 1.07 -7.16
C TYR A 4 2.26 0.53 -5.89
N TRP A 5 3.42 1.08 -5.53
CA TRP A 5 4.00 0.94 -4.20
C TRP A 5 4.03 2.30 -3.53
N PHE A 6 3.42 2.40 -2.35
CA PHE A 6 3.36 3.63 -1.56
C PHE A 6 4.13 3.47 -0.26
N GLU A 7 4.88 4.50 0.10
CA GLU A 7 5.53 4.64 1.39
C GLU A 7 5.01 5.89 2.07
N PHE A 8 4.82 5.81 3.38
CA PHE A 8 4.21 6.87 4.17
C PHE A 8 5.16 7.34 5.28
N ASP A 9 5.06 8.62 5.61
CA ASP A 9 5.64 9.16 6.84
C ASP A 9 4.61 9.02 7.96
N LEU A 10 4.77 7.95 8.75
CA LEU A 10 3.84 7.55 9.81
C LEU A 10 4.45 7.87 11.17
N ASN A 11 3.69 8.53 12.04
CA ASN A 11 4.11 8.77 13.42
C ASN A 11 3.54 7.69 14.36
N PHE A 12 4.06 7.65 15.60
CA PHE A 12 3.65 6.67 16.62
C PHE A 12 2.14 6.64 16.92
N ALA A 13 1.41 7.75 16.75
CA ALA A 13 -0.03 7.78 16.99
C ALA A 13 -0.83 7.10 15.86
N ASP A 14 -0.29 7.07 14.64
CA ASP A 14 -0.90 6.41 13.48
C ASP A 14 -0.74 4.89 13.55
N VAL A 15 0.41 4.41 14.06
CA VAL A 15 0.77 2.98 14.12
C VAL A 15 -0.26 2.14 14.89
N ALA A 16 -0.88 2.71 15.92
CA ALA A 16 -1.86 1.99 16.74
C ALA A 16 -3.19 1.70 16.01
N LYS A 17 -3.45 2.33 14.86
CA LYS A 17 -4.75 2.30 14.18
C LYS A 17 -4.69 1.66 12.79
N ILE A 18 -3.50 1.32 12.31
CA ILE A 18 -3.28 0.82 10.95
C ILE A 18 -2.71 -0.61 10.97
N PRO A 19 -2.92 -1.39 9.90
CA PRO A 19 -2.27 -2.69 9.76
C PRO A 19 -0.75 -2.59 9.89
N SER A 20 -0.12 -3.51 10.62
CA SER A 20 1.32 -3.44 10.93
C SER A 20 2.22 -3.41 9.68
N GLY A 21 1.82 -4.11 8.61
CA GLY A 21 2.57 -4.11 7.35
C GLY A 21 2.54 -2.77 6.60
N THR A 22 1.58 -1.89 6.89
CA THR A 22 1.48 -0.52 6.31
C THR A 22 2.69 0.34 6.67
N LEU A 23 3.42 0.01 7.75
CA LEU A 23 4.68 0.67 8.13
C LEU A 23 5.81 0.47 7.11
N ILE A 24 5.79 -0.65 6.39
CA ILE A 24 6.77 -0.95 5.33
C ILE A 24 6.34 -0.25 4.04
N GLY A 25 5.04 -0.25 3.76
CA GLY A 25 4.44 0.38 2.60
C GLY A 25 3.09 -0.25 2.27
N CYS A 26 2.51 0.16 1.15
CA CYS A 26 1.28 -0.39 0.61
C CYS A 26 1.41 -0.70 -0.88
N GLY A 27 1.03 -1.92 -1.24
CA GLY A 27 0.92 -2.39 -2.60
C GLY A 27 -0.51 -2.31 -3.09
N ILE A 28 -0.75 -1.51 -4.13
CA ILE A 28 -2.09 -1.31 -4.70
C ILE A 28 -2.07 -1.64 -6.19
N THR A 29 -3.08 -2.35 -6.68
CA THR A 29 -3.34 -2.46 -8.12
C THR A 29 -4.56 -1.61 -8.44
N ALA A 30 -4.41 -0.67 -9.37
CA ALA A 30 -5.44 0.32 -9.69
C ALA A 30 -5.39 0.72 -11.17
N ASN A 31 -6.40 1.44 -11.63
CA ASN A 31 -6.44 1.95 -13.00
C ASN A 31 -5.53 3.16 -13.22
N ASN A 32 -5.47 4.05 -12.22
CA ASN A 32 -4.66 5.27 -12.19
C ASN A 32 -4.33 5.64 -10.73
N TYR A 33 -3.65 6.77 -10.54
CA TYR A 33 -3.25 7.25 -9.23
C TYR A 33 -4.45 7.58 -8.34
N GLU A 34 -5.47 8.25 -8.87
CA GLU A 34 -6.66 8.66 -8.12
C GLU A 34 -7.44 7.44 -7.61
N ASP A 35 -7.55 6.41 -8.43
CA ASP A 35 -8.13 5.12 -8.07
C ASP A 35 -7.32 4.42 -6.97
N ALA A 36 -5.99 4.45 -7.06
CA ALA A 36 -5.11 3.90 -6.02
C ALA A 36 -5.29 4.63 -4.67
N ILE A 37 -5.36 5.97 -4.70
CA ILE A 37 -5.61 6.80 -3.53
C ILE A 37 -6.99 6.52 -2.93
N GLY A 38 -8.02 6.35 -3.76
CA GLY A 38 -9.35 5.95 -3.31
C GLY A 38 -9.34 4.61 -2.57
N ILE A 39 -8.65 3.62 -3.12
CA ILE A 39 -8.48 2.30 -2.49
C ILE A 39 -7.74 2.42 -1.14
N LEU A 40 -6.66 3.20 -1.07
CA LEU A 40 -5.91 3.41 0.19
C LEU A 40 -6.80 4.01 1.29
N LYS A 41 -7.56 5.06 0.96
CA LYS A 41 -8.47 5.73 1.89
C LYS A 41 -9.57 4.79 2.39
N GLU A 42 -10.22 4.08 1.48
CA GLU A 42 -11.36 3.21 1.79
C GLU A 42 -10.92 1.93 2.54
N LYS A 43 -9.88 1.26 2.05
CA LYS A 43 -9.54 -0.11 2.48
C LYS A 43 -8.48 -0.15 3.56
N VAL A 44 -7.42 0.66 3.45
CA VAL A 44 -6.24 0.57 4.33
C VAL A 44 -6.41 1.49 5.53
N PHE A 45 -6.62 2.78 5.29
CA PHE A 45 -6.66 3.78 6.36
C PHE A 45 -8.07 3.97 6.93
N LYS A 46 -9.11 3.57 6.18
CA LYS A 46 -10.53 3.68 6.58
C LYS A 46 -10.89 5.11 7.00
N THR A 47 -10.29 6.09 6.32
CA THR A 47 -10.47 7.53 6.54
C THR A 47 -10.28 8.30 5.24
N ASN A 48 -10.81 9.50 5.17
CA ASN A 48 -10.65 10.39 4.01
C ASN A 48 -9.27 11.03 3.91
N ASP A 49 -8.53 11.08 5.02
CA ASP A 49 -7.20 11.68 5.09
C ASP A 49 -6.13 10.58 5.02
N LEU A 50 -5.18 10.76 4.10
CA LEU A 50 -4.02 9.88 4.03
C LEU A 50 -2.86 10.49 4.82
N PRO A 51 -2.03 9.65 5.46
CA PRO A 51 -0.72 10.08 5.91
C PRO A 51 0.10 10.68 4.76
N VAL A 52 1.12 11.46 5.10
CA VAL A 52 2.01 12.05 4.10
C VAL A 52 2.68 10.93 3.30
N ILE A 53 2.48 10.93 1.99
CA ILE A 53 3.14 9.99 1.09
C ILE A 53 4.59 10.42 0.95
N LYS A 54 5.50 9.61 1.49
CA LYS A 54 6.94 9.81 1.43
C LYS A 54 7.50 9.44 0.06
N GLY A 55 6.93 8.41 -0.57
CA GLY A 55 7.37 7.91 -1.85
C GLY A 55 6.27 7.11 -2.56
N MET A 56 6.30 7.15 -3.88
CA MET A 56 5.40 6.35 -4.71
C MET A 56 6.12 5.87 -5.96
N VAL A 57 5.97 4.58 -6.28
CA VAL A 57 6.47 3.98 -7.51
C VAL A 57 5.30 3.43 -8.30
N GLU A 58 5.07 4.00 -9.47
CA GLU A 58 4.11 3.48 -10.45
C GLU A 58 4.71 2.33 -11.25
N ASN A 59 3.87 1.35 -11.59
CA ASN A 59 4.22 0.12 -12.28
C ASN A 59 5.43 -0.60 -11.65
N VAL A 60 5.42 -0.67 -10.32
CA VAL A 60 6.52 -1.27 -9.54
C VAL A 60 6.80 -2.70 -9.98
N ASP A 61 8.10 -3.01 -10.12
CA ASP A 61 8.56 -4.39 -10.26
C ASP A 61 8.65 -5.02 -8.87
N ILE A 62 7.74 -5.95 -8.56
CA ILE A 62 7.69 -6.59 -7.24
C ILE A 62 9.01 -7.28 -6.84
N ARG A 63 9.84 -7.65 -7.82
CA ARG A 63 11.16 -8.27 -7.56
C ARG A 63 12.14 -7.31 -6.89
N THR A 64 11.89 -6.00 -6.95
CA THR A 64 12.72 -4.98 -6.29
C THR A 64 12.26 -4.68 -4.87
N LEU A 65 11.13 -5.23 -4.42
CA LEU A 65 10.62 -5.05 -3.07
C LEU A 65 11.29 -6.02 -2.09
N ASP A 66 11.10 -5.80 -0.78
CA ASP A 66 11.67 -6.64 0.27
C ASP A 66 11.22 -8.11 0.11
N GLN A 67 12.18 -8.99 -0.14
CA GLN A 67 11.95 -10.42 -0.38
C GLN A 67 11.69 -11.22 0.91
N GLY A 68 12.02 -10.68 2.09
CA GLY A 68 11.80 -11.30 3.39
C GLY A 68 10.48 -10.90 4.05
N HIS A 69 9.92 -9.72 3.71
CA HIS A 69 8.69 -9.21 4.33
C HIS A 69 7.56 -8.94 3.34
N VAL A 70 7.84 -8.28 2.21
CA VAL A 70 6.76 -7.87 1.29
C VAL A 70 6.29 -9.04 0.45
N ILE A 71 7.21 -9.74 -0.21
CA ILE A 71 6.87 -10.89 -1.07
C ILE A 71 6.13 -12.02 -0.34
N PRO A 72 6.54 -12.43 0.88
CA PRO A 72 5.82 -13.49 1.59
C PRO A 72 4.45 -13.08 2.10
N ASN A 73 4.19 -11.78 2.30
CA ASN A 73 2.97 -11.25 2.90
C ASN A 73 2.14 -10.42 1.91
N MET A 74 2.25 -10.70 0.61
CA MET A 74 1.44 -10.08 -0.44
C MET A 74 0.48 -11.08 -1.11
N ALA A 75 -0.66 -10.58 -1.57
CA ALA A 75 -1.54 -11.28 -2.50
C ALA A 75 -1.06 -11.08 -3.96
N PRO A 76 -1.54 -11.89 -4.92
CA PRO A 76 -1.23 -11.66 -6.33
C PRO A 76 -1.64 -10.25 -6.78
N PRO A 77 -0.73 -9.43 -7.36
CA PRO A 77 -0.98 -8.02 -7.68
C PRO A 77 -1.71 -7.83 -9.02
N VAL A 78 -2.50 -8.82 -9.43
CA VAL A 78 -3.14 -8.90 -10.76
C VAL A 78 -4.56 -8.35 -10.77
N ALA A 79 -5.20 -8.25 -9.61
CA ALA A 79 -6.57 -7.76 -9.45
C ALA A 79 -6.58 -6.38 -8.79
N ARG A 80 -7.53 -5.52 -9.17
CA ARG A 80 -7.71 -4.19 -8.55
C ARG A 80 -7.95 -4.34 -7.04
N GLY A 81 -7.21 -3.58 -6.24
CA GLY A 81 -7.30 -3.60 -4.78
C GLY A 81 -5.93 -3.56 -4.12
N VAL A 82 -5.90 -3.82 -2.81
CA VAL A 82 -4.66 -3.89 -2.04
C VAL A 82 -4.11 -5.30 -2.15
N TRP A 83 -2.86 -5.42 -2.56
CA TRP A 83 -2.12 -6.67 -2.58
C TRP A 83 -1.03 -6.73 -1.51
N PHE A 84 -0.64 -5.60 -0.90
CA PHE A 84 0.19 -5.59 0.31
C PHE A 84 -0.18 -4.40 1.22
N PRO A 85 -0.16 -4.55 2.56
CA PRO A 85 0.05 -5.80 3.29
C PRO A 85 -1.12 -6.75 3.12
N MET A 86 -0.97 -8.05 3.36
CA MET A 86 -2.11 -8.96 3.45
C MET A 86 -2.84 -8.75 4.80
N GLY A 87 -4.18 -8.71 4.81
CA GLY A 87 -4.97 -8.55 6.05
C GLY A 87 -5.21 -7.11 6.51
N TYR A 88 -5.16 -6.14 5.58
CA TYR A 88 -5.45 -4.71 5.75
C TYR A 88 -6.90 -4.41 6.16
#